data_AF-A0AAV1LUT3-F1
#
_entry.id   AF-A0AAV1LUT3-F1
#
_cell.length_a   1.000
_cell.length_b   1.000
_cell.length_c   1.000
_cell.angle_alpha   90.00
_cell.angle_beta   90.00
_cell.angle_gamma   90.00
#
_symmetry.space_group_name_H-M   'P 1'
#
loop_
_entity.id
_entity.type
_entity.pdbx_description
1 polymer ?
#
loop_
_entity_poly.entity_id
_entity_poly.type
_entity_poly.pdbx_seq_one_letter_code
_entity_poly.pdbx_strand_id
1 'polypeptide(L)'
;MNIKLNYFIYFTSGSVKKIVSRKRKLVKILTNIATETLSDSVSQRLDQAQSLSRNKDLLENFYLLNKQAQTFLFMQLKQIHKSKMARRFTLDEKLMALLIMKQSPKSYKLLEKMFALPSKRTLNRLSEKVSIQPGLNPLIFEHISNTTKKWDTKQKLCTIVFDEVSLTPHLTFNEKDDIINGFVDIAGERKLKYCEKFLILYRDGTHFIHNYLNYSCIGSNIKSNLKRKILSTLSFSCLGCDKHALIVKNFFTNILIRLHGHNWCNINNKILKGDIDEKCPY
;
A
#
# COMPACT_ATOMS: atom_id res chain seq x y z
N MET A 1 -10.30 -24.81 -30.81
CA MET A 1 -9.86 -25.82 -29.83
C MET A 1 -11.05 -26.16 -28.93
N ASN A 2 -11.64 -27.33 -29.17
CA ASN A 2 -12.88 -27.84 -28.55
C ASN A 2 -12.75 -28.01 -27.03
N ILE A 3 -13.68 -27.44 -26.24
CA ILE A 3 -13.84 -27.79 -24.83
C ILE A 3 -15.23 -28.38 -24.65
N LYS A 4 -15.27 -29.71 -24.51
CA LYS A 4 -16.45 -30.51 -24.17
C LYS A 4 -17.02 -30.04 -22.82
N LEU A 5 -18.30 -29.65 -22.82
CA LEU A 5 -19.11 -29.42 -21.62
C LEU A 5 -19.58 -30.79 -21.08
N ASN A 6 -18.78 -31.42 -20.23
CA ASN A 6 -19.26 -32.52 -19.39
C ASN A 6 -19.86 -31.92 -18.11
N TYR A 7 -21.19 -31.85 -18.08
CA TYR A 7 -21.96 -31.58 -16.88
C TYR A 7 -21.89 -32.80 -15.95
N PHE A 8 -21.14 -32.70 -14.86
CA PHE A 8 -21.31 -33.56 -13.69
C PHE A 8 -21.56 -32.67 -12.48
N ILE A 9 -22.83 -32.54 -12.12
CA ILE A 9 -23.23 -32.01 -10.81
C ILE A 9 -23.25 -33.20 -9.86
N TYR A 10 -22.20 -33.36 -9.06
CA TYR A 10 -22.22 -34.26 -7.91
C TYR A 10 -23.18 -33.69 -6.87
N PHE A 11 -24.38 -34.25 -6.78
CA PHE A 11 -25.16 -34.19 -5.55
C PHE A 11 -24.53 -35.18 -4.57
N THR A 12 -23.87 -34.65 -3.54
CA THR A 12 -23.39 -35.46 -2.41
C THR A 12 -24.57 -36.23 -1.83
N SER A 13 -24.43 -37.57 -1.82
CA SER A 13 -25.35 -38.53 -1.23
C SER A 13 -25.45 -38.30 0.28
N GLY A 14 -26.33 -37.38 0.68
CA GLY A 14 -26.73 -37.16 2.06
C GLY A 14 -28.23 -37.37 2.18
N SER A 15 -28.63 -38.51 2.73
CA SER A 15 -29.93 -38.91 3.26
C SER A 15 -31.15 -38.08 2.80
N VAL A 16 -31.92 -38.64 1.87
CA VAL A 16 -33.21 -38.13 1.37
C VAL A 16 -34.22 -38.03 2.52
N LYS A 17 -34.25 -36.89 3.21
CA LYS A 17 -35.36 -36.51 4.10
C LYS A 17 -36.46 -35.85 3.26
N LYS A 18 -37.64 -36.47 3.26
CA LYS A 18 -38.95 -36.08 2.67
C LYS A 18 -38.98 -34.64 2.10
N ILE A 19 -38.84 -34.54 0.77
CA ILE A 19 -39.01 -33.29 0.03
C ILE A 19 -40.49 -32.91 -0.03
N VAL A 20 -40.86 -31.79 0.60
CA VAL A 20 -42.21 -31.19 0.57
C VAL A 20 -42.59 -30.77 -0.85
N SER A 21 -43.84 -31.05 -1.25
CA SER A 21 -44.44 -30.83 -2.58
C SER A 21 -44.07 -29.50 -3.28
N ARG A 22 -44.08 -28.37 -2.56
CA ARG A 22 -43.75 -27.03 -3.13
C ARG A 22 -42.30 -26.94 -3.65
N LYS A 23 -41.34 -27.63 -3.03
CA LYS A 23 -39.94 -27.65 -3.49
C LYS A 23 -39.78 -28.48 -4.77
N ARG A 24 -40.61 -29.49 -5.03
CA ARG A 24 -40.59 -30.29 -6.28
C ARG A 24 -41.05 -29.47 -7.49
N LYS A 25 -42.06 -28.62 -7.33
CA LYS A 25 -42.49 -27.68 -8.39
C LYS A 25 -41.37 -26.72 -8.75
N LEU A 26 -40.70 -26.15 -7.74
CA LEU A 26 -39.62 -25.21 -7.93
C LEU A 26 -38.39 -25.88 -8.59
N VAL A 27 -38.05 -27.11 -8.18
CA VAL A 27 -37.03 -27.92 -8.85
C VAL A 27 -37.42 -28.22 -10.31
N LYS A 28 -38.69 -28.57 -10.60
CA LYS A 28 -39.18 -28.78 -11.98
C LYS A 28 -39.08 -27.54 -12.85
N ILE A 29 -39.44 -26.37 -12.32
CA ILE A 29 -39.32 -25.09 -13.02
C ILE A 29 -37.85 -24.80 -13.33
N LEU A 30 -36.96 -24.97 -12.35
CA LEU A 30 -35.52 -24.77 -12.52
C LEU A 30 -34.91 -25.77 -13.52
N THR A 31 -35.36 -27.02 -13.53
CA THR A 31 -34.93 -28.01 -14.53
C THR A 31 -35.45 -27.68 -15.93
N ASN A 32 -36.68 -27.17 -16.06
CA ASN A 32 -37.25 -26.79 -17.35
C ASN A 32 -36.51 -25.57 -17.95
N ILE A 33 -36.22 -24.56 -17.13
CA ILE A 33 -35.41 -23.39 -17.54
C ILE A 33 -33.99 -23.83 -17.92
N ALA A 34 -33.42 -24.80 -17.20
CA ALA A 34 -32.12 -25.37 -17.54
C ALA A 34 -32.14 -26.19 -18.85
N THR A 35 -33.25 -26.86 -19.17
CA THR A 35 -33.40 -27.59 -20.45
C THR A 35 -33.65 -26.65 -21.63
N GLU A 36 -34.41 -25.56 -21.43
CA GLU A 36 -34.64 -24.53 -22.47
C GLU A 36 -33.33 -23.84 -22.88
N THR A 37 -32.48 -23.50 -21.90
CA THR A 37 -31.18 -22.85 -22.16
C THR A 37 -30.11 -23.77 -22.80
N LEU A 38 -30.29 -25.09 -22.74
CA LEU A 38 -29.44 -26.08 -23.42
C LEU A 38 -29.93 -26.41 -24.85
N SER A 39 -31.18 -26.07 -25.19
CA SER A 39 -31.80 -26.36 -26.49
C SER A 39 -31.68 -25.24 -27.53
N ASP A 40 -31.28 -24.03 -27.13
CA ASP A 40 -31.18 -22.90 -28.05
C ASP A 40 -30.08 -23.13 -29.09
N SER A 41 -30.46 -23.05 -30.36
CA SER A 41 -29.51 -23.08 -31.48
C SER A 41 -28.51 -21.92 -31.39
N VAL A 42 -27.33 -22.10 -31.98
CA VAL A 42 -26.29 -21.03 -32.01
C VAL A 42 -26.85 -19.73 -32.59
N SER A 43 -27.76 -19.81 -33.57
CA SER A 43 -28.43 -18.63 -34.15
C SER A 43 -29.30 -17.90 -33.13
N GLN A 44 -30.15 -18.61 -32.38
CA GLN A 44 -31.03 -18.02 -31.36
C GLN A 44 -30.23 -17.34 -30.25
N ARG A 45 -29.09 -17.93 -29.86
CA ARG A 45 -28.17 -17.31 -28.89
C ARG A 45 -27.52 -16.04 -29.42
N LEU A 46 -27.18 -16.00 -30.71
CA LEU A 46 -26.66 -14.80 -31.37
C LEU A 46 -27.73 -13.71 -31.46
N ASP A 47 -28.97 -14.06 -31.76
CA ASP A 47 -30.09 -13.12 -31.85
C ASP A 47 -30.43 -12.52 -30.47
N GLN A 48 -30.43 -13.32 -29.41
CA GLN A 48 -30.59 -12.84 -28.03
C GLN A 48 -29.41 -11.95 -27.58
N ALA A 49 -28.18 -12.29 -27.95
CA ALA A 49 -27.02 -11.45 -27.66
C ALA A 49 -27.09 -10.12 -28.43
N GLN A 50 -27.57 -10.15 -29.68
CA GLN A 50 -27.80 -8.94 -30.48
C GLN A 50 -28.92 -8.08 -29.89
N SER A 51 -30.02 -8.65 -29.39
CA SER A 51 -31.09 -7.87 -28.77
C SER A 51 -30.66 -7.18 -27.47
N LEU A 52 -29.87 -7.86 -26.64
CA LEU A 52 -29.21 -7.27 -25.47
C LEU A 52 -28.22 -6.15 -25.86
N SER A 53 -27.42 -6.37 -26.90
CA SER A 53 -26.51 -5.35 -27.44
C SER A 53 -27.24 -4.16 -28.06
N ARG A 54 -28.50 -4.32 -28.48
CA ARG A 54 -29.34 -3.25 -29.00
C ARG A 54 -30.05 -2.46 -27.90
N ASN A 55 -30.02 -2.94 -26.65
CA ASN A 55 -30.54 -2.19 -25.51
C ASN A 55 -29.58 -1.06 -25.14
N LYS A 56 -29.79 0.07 -25.80
CA LYS A 56 -28.94 1.26 -25.71
C LYS A 56 -28.82 1.78 -24.28
N ASP A 57 -29.91 1.74 -23.52
CA ASP A 57 -29.95 2.22 -22.13
C ASP A 57 -29.04 1.40 -21.22
N LEU A 58 -28.98 0.07 -21.38
CA LEU A 58 -28.08 -0.77 -20.58
C LEU A 58 -26.61 -0.49 -20.90
N LEU A 59 -26.28 -0.30 -22.17
CA LEU A 59 -24.91 0.02 -22.59
C LEU A 59 -24.50 1.42 -22.12
N GLU A 60 -25.34 2.43 -22.34
CA GLU A 60 -25.05 3.80 -21.91
C GLU A 60 -24.87 3.87 -20.38
N ASN A 61 -25.80 3.28 -19.61
CA ASN A 61 -25.70 3.22 -18.15
C ASN A 61 -24.47 2.45 -17.67
N PHE A 62 -24.06 1.42 -18.39
CA PHE A 62 -22.84 0.69 -18.05
C PHE A 62 -21.59 1.55 -18.24
N TYR A 63 -21.49 2.32 -19.33
CA TYR A 63 -20.35 3.20 -19.58
C TYR A 63 -20.31 4.43 -18.66
N LEU A 64 -21.46 4.84 -18.12
CA LEU A 64 -21.57 5.87 -17.07
C LEU A 64 -20.96 5.44 -15.73
N LEU A 65 -20.83 4.13 -15.46
CA LEU A 65 -20.22 3.64 -14.23
C LEU A 65 -18.72 3.95 -14.19
N ASN A 66 -18.16 4.11 -12.99
CA ASN A 66 -16.71 4.19 -12.85
C ASN A 66 -16.03 2.86 -13.25
N LYS A 67 -14.75 2.93 -13.65
CA LYS A 67 -13.99 1.76 -14.13
C LYS A 67 -13.97 0.58 -13.15
N GLN A 68 -13.95 0.85 -11.84
CA GLN A 68 -13.94 -0.19 -10.81
C GLN A 68 -15.30 -0.90 -10.72
N ALA A 69 -16.40 -0.14 -10.77
CA ALA A 69 -17.76 -0.68 -10.79
C ALA A 69 -18.02 -1.48 -12.06
N GLN A 70 -17.56 -0.99 -13.22
CA GLN A 70 -17.58 -1.75 -14.48
C GLN A 70 -16.83 -3.08 -14.36
N THR A 71 -15.60 -3.04 -13.82
CA THR A 71 -14.77 -4.24 -13.59
C THR A 71 -15.47 -5.22 -12.65
N PHE A 72 -16.07 -4.72 -11.57
CA PHE A 72 -16.81 -5.53 -10.61
C PHE A 72 -18.01 -6.21 -11.25
N LEU A 73 -18.83 -5.47 -12.01
CA LEU A 73 -20.01 -6.02 -12.67
C LEU A 73 -19.64 -7.09 -13.70
N PHE A 74 -18.66 -6.79 -14.57
CA PHE A 74 -18.16 -7.78 -15.53
C PHE A 74 -17.61 -9.03 -14.86
N MET A 75 -16.86 -8.84 -13.77
CA MET A 75 -16.36 -9.96 -12.96
C MET A 75 -17.52 -10.79 -12.40
N GLN A 76 -18.60 -10.18 -11.90
CA GLN A 76 -19.77 -10.93 -11.43
C GLN A 76 -20.39 -11.75 -12.56
N LEU A 77 -20.72 -11.12 -13.69
CA LEU A 77 -21.36 -11.77 -14.84
C LEU A 77 -20.52 -12.93 -15.39
N LYS A 78 -19.19 -12.75 -15.45
CA LYS A 78 -18.25 -13.78 -15.95
C LYS A 78 -18.11 -14.99 -15.02
N GLN A 79 -18.34 -14.82 -13.71
CA GLN A 79 -18.01 -15.83 -12.70
C GLN A 79 -19.24 -16.44 -12.02
N ILE A 80 -20.44 -15.86 -12.18
CA ILE A 80 -21.66 -16.28 -11.48
C ILE A 80 -22.04 -17.73 -11.76
N HIS A 81 -21.90 -18.18 -13.01
CA HIS A 81 -22.21 -19.55 -13.43
C HIS A 81 -21.12 -20.57 -13.09
N LYS A 82 -19.99 -20.13 -12.53
CA LYS A 82 -18.85 -20.99 -12.21
C LYS A 82 -18.88 -21.41 -10.74
N SER A 83 -18.59 -22.69 -10.51
CA SER A 83 -18.36 -23.21 -9.16
C SER A 83 -17.20 -22.45 -8.49
N LYS A 84 -17.21 -22.38 -7.15
CA LYS A 84 -16.22 -21.60 -6.39
C LYS A 84 -14.76 -21.92 -6.79
N MET A 85 -14.44 -23.19 -7.05
CA MET A 85 -13.10 -23.64 -7.42
C MET A 85 -12.74 -23.39 -8.89
N ALA A 86 -13.74 -23.25 -9.77
CA ALA A 86 -13.55 -22.98 -11.19
C ALA A 86 -13.43 -21.49 -11.54
N ARG A 87 -13.64 -20.59 -10.57
CA ARG A 87 -13.52 -19.14 -10.77
C ARG A 87 -12.06 -18.77 -11.06
N ARG A 88 -11.87 -17.88 -12.04
CA ARG A 88 -10.55 -17.43 -12.50
C ARG A 88 -10.57 -15.92 -12.64
N PHE A 89 -9.76 -15.24 -11.84
CA PHE A 89 -9.73 -13.78 -11.78
C PHE A 89 -8.50 -13.20 -12.48
N THR A 90 -8.68 -12.09 -13.19
CA THR A 90 -7.60 -11.30 -13.80
C THR A 90 -6.80 -10.56 -12.72
N LEU A 91 -5.69 -9.91 -13.11
CA LEU A 91 -4.90 -9.13 -12.16
C LEU A 91 -5.69 -7.92 -11.64
N ASP A 92 -6.33 -7.16 -12.54
CA ASP A 92 -7.12 -5.98 -12.18
C ASP A 92 -8.28 -6.31 -11.24
N GLU A 93 -9.00 -7.41 -11.53
CA GLU A 93 -10.07 -7.93 -10.67
C GLU A 93 -9.55 -8.27 -9.26
N LYS A 94 -8.35 -8.86 -9.16
CA LYS A 94 -7.72 -9.17 -7.87
C LYS A 94 -7.22 -7.92 -7.16
N LEU A 95 -6.71 -6.92 -7.89
CA LEU A 95 -6.24 -5.66 -7.32
C LEU A 95 -7.41 -4.86 -6.74
N MET A 96 -8.52 -4.77 -7.47
CA MET A 96 -9.75 -4.17 -6.95
C MET A 96 -10.26 -4.89 -5.70
N ALA A 97 -10.31 -6.22 -5.71
CA ALA A 97 -10.69 -7.00 -4.54
C ALA A 97 -9.72 -6.82 -3.36
N LEU A 98 -8.41 -6.72 -3.64
CA LEU A 98 -7.37 -6.44 -2.65
C LEU A 98 -7.58 -5.07 -2.00
N LEU A 99 -7.91 -4.04 -2.78
CA LEU A 99 -8.20 -2.69 -2.27
C LEU A 99 -9.36 -2.72 -1.26
N ILE A 100 -10.48 -3.36 -1.61
CA ILE A 100 -11.64 -3.51 -0.72
C ILE A 100 -11.25 -4.27 0.55
N MET A 101 -10.47 -5.35 0.41
CA MET A 101 -10.02 -6.15 1.55
C MET A 101 -9.09 -5.36 2.49
N LYS A 102 -8.18 -4.54 1.96
CA LYS A 102 -7.27 -3.71 2.74
C LYS A 102 -8.01 -2.58 3.47
N GLN A 103 -9.08 -2.04 2.87
CA GLN A 103 -9.92 -1.02 3.51
C GLN A 103 -10.77 -1.61 4.64
N SER A 104 -11.40 -2.77 4.43
CA SER A 104 -12.15 -3.46 5.49
C SER A 104 -12.19 -4.98 5.27
N PRO A 105 -11.38 -5.76 6.01
CA PRO A 105 -11.38 -7.21 5.93
C PRO A 105 -12.72 -7.84 6.36
N LYS A 106 -13.44 -7.18 7.28
CA LYS A 106 -14.76 -7.64 7.76
C LYS A 106 -15.82 -7.47 6.68
N SER A 107 -15.87 -6.30 6.05
CA SER A 107 -16.80 -6.03 4.94
C SER A 107 -16.50 -6.94 3.76
N TYR A 108 -15.22 -7.18 3.45
CA TYR A 108 -14.83 -8.12 2.40
C TYR A 108 -15.37 -9.54 2.63
N LYS A 109 -15.26 -10.08 3.86
CA LYS A 109 -15.83 -11.40 4.21
C LYS A 109 -17.33 -11.47 4.01
N LEU A 110 -18.06 -10.38 4.25
CA LEU A 110 -19.48 -10.31 3.98
C LEU A 110 -19.76 -10.34 2.47
N LEU A 111 -19.06 -9.50 1.71
CA LEU A 111 -19.21 -9.41 0.26
C LEU A 111 -18.81 -10.72 -0.44
N GLU A 112 -17.79 -11.44 0.03
CA GLU A 112 -17.36 -12.73 -0.52
C GLU A 112 -18.45 -13.81 -0.43
N LYS A 113 -19.37 -13.69 0.53
CA LYS A 113 -20.52 -14.62 0.64
C LYS A 113 -21.61 -14.30 -0.36
N MET A 114 -21.75 -13.03 -0.75
CA MET A 114 -22.82 -12.54 -1.63
C MET A 114 -22.39 -12.52 -3.10
N PHE A 115 -21.12 -12.24 -3.36
CA PHE A 115 -20.57 -12.00 -4.69
C PHE A 115 -19.46 -13.01 -5.05
N ALA A 116 -19.22 -13.19 -6.35
CA ALA A 116 -18.10 -13.95 -6.86
C ALA A 116 -16.79 -13.15 -6.71
N LEU A 117 -16.17 -13.26 -5.53
CA LEU A 117 -14.90 -12.61 -5.18
C LEU A 117 -13.73 -13.60 -5.03
N PRO A 118 -12.47 -13.14 -5.20
CA PRO A 118 -11.29 -13.92 -4.86
C PRO A 118 -11.24 -14.30 -3.38
N SER A 119 -10.67 -15.46 -3.07
CA SER A 119 -10.49 -15.85 -1.67
C SER A 119 -9.43 -15.01 -0.97
N LYS A 120 -9.57 -14.82 0.35
CA LYS A 120 -8.56 -14.14 1.18
C LYS A 120 -7.15 -14.73 0.98
N ARG A 121 -7.04 -16.05 0.88
CA ARG A 121 -5.75 -16.73 0.59
C ARG A 121 -5.14 -16.27 -0.73
N THR A 122 -5.95 -16.11 -1.77
CA THR A 122 -5.50 -15.62 -3.08
C THR A 122 -4.98 -14.18 -2.99
N LEU A 123 -5.68 -13.34 -2.24
CA LEU A 123 -5.31 -11.93 -2.04
C LEU A 123 -4.06 -11.77 -1.17
N ASN A 124 -3.90 -12.58 -0.12
CA ASN A 124 -2.68 -12.61 0.69
C ASN A 124 -1.47 -13.00 -0.17
N ARG A 125 -1.58 -14.08 -0.97
CA ARG A 125 -0.52 -14.49 -1.89
C ARG A 125 -0.19 -13.41 -2.93
N LEU A 126 -1.16 -12.60 -3.34
CA LEU A 126 -0.92 -11.45 -4.21
C LEU A 126 -0.15 -10.35 -3.46
N SER A 127 -0.53 -10.06 -2.22
CA SER A 127 0.13 -9.08 -1.34
C SER A 127 1.57 -9.49 -1.02
N GLU A 128 1.84 -10.78 -0.84
CA GLU A 128 3.17 -11.34 -0.58
C GLU A 128 4.17 -11.17 -1.73
N LYS A 129 3.70 -10.84 -2.94
CA LYS A 129 4.59 -10.51 -4.07
C LYS A 129 5.24 -9.14 -3.91
N VAL A 130 4.68 -8.29 -3.05
CA VAL A 130 5.24 -6.98 -2.76
C VAL A 130 6.15 -7.13 -1.53
N SER A 131 7.44 -7.30 -1.77
CA SER A 131 8.45 -7.31 -0.70
C SER A 131 8.75 -5.88 -0.27
N ILE A 132 8.44 -5.55 0.98
CA ILE A 132 8.86 -4.29 1.60
C ILE A 132 10.04 -4.63 2.50
N GLN A 133 11.19 -4.06 2.20
CA GLN A 133 12.41 -4.24 2.98
C GLN A 133 12.70 -2.98 3.81
N PRO A 134 13.46 -3.11 4.93
CA PRO A 134 13.94 -1.96 5.68
C PRO A 134 14.72 -0.99 4.79
N GLY A 135 14.56 0.31 5.05
CA GLY A 135 15.20 1.38 4.29
C GLY A 135 14.29 2.02 3.25
N LEU A 136 14.90 2.74 2.31
CA LEU A 136 14.19 3.48 1.26
C LEU A 136 13.85 2.54 0.10
N ASN A 137 12.57 2.43 -0.25
CA ASN A 137 12.13 1.62 -1.39
C ASN A 137 12.26 2.41 -2.70
N PRO A 138 13.18 2.05 -3.62
CA PRO A 138 13.40 2.80 -4.86
C PRO A 138 12.15 2.89 -5.74
N LEU A 139 11.30 1.86 -5.73
CA LEU A 139 10.07 1.81 -6.53
C LEU A 139 9.08 2.90 -6.11
N ILE A 140 9.04 3.24 -4.81
CA ILE A 140 8.20 4.33 -4.32
C ILE A 140 8.71 5.67 -4.85
N PHE A 141 10.02 5.90 -4.79
CA PHE A 141 10.62 7.15 -5.30
C PHE A 141 10.52 7.26 -6.82
N GLU A 142 10.65 6.16 -7.55
CA GLU A 142 10.41 6.11 -8.99
C GLU A 142 8.95 6.45 -9.31
N HIS A 143 8.00 5.88 -8.56
CA HIS A 143 6.58 6.19 -8.73
C HIS A 143 6.28 7.66 -8.45
N ILE A 144 6.79 8.21 -7.34
CA ILE A 144 6.66 9.63 -7.00
C ILE A 144 7.32 10.50 -8.08
N SER A 145 8.49 10.14 -8.58
CA SER A 145 9.14 10.86 -9.69
C SER A 145 8.24 10.88 -10.92
N ASN A 146 7.67 9.73 -11.30
CA ASN A 146 6.79 9.61 -12.46
C ASN A 146 5.49 10.42 -12.31
N THR A 147 4.87 10.44 -11.13
CA THR A 147 3.64 11.21 -10.89
C THR A 147 3.90 12.71 -10.83
N THR A 148 5.05 13.13 -10.29
CA THR A 148 5.43 14.54 -10.13
C THR A 148 6.11 15.15 -11.36
N LYS A 149 6.37 14.37 -12.42
CA LYS A 149 6.96 14.88 -13.69
C LYS A 149 6.23 16.11 -14.23
N LYS A 150 4.90 16.12 -14.16
CA LYS A 150 4.03 17.20 -14.67
C LYS A 150 3.80 18.34 -13.68
N TRP A 151 4.32 18.25 -12.46
CA TRP A 151 4.09 19.25 -11.42
C TRP A 151 4.98 20.48 -11.62
N ASP A 152 4.47 21.64 -11.22
CA ASP A 152 5.26 22.87 -11.22
C ASP A 152 6.28 22.87 -10.07
N THR A 153 7.23 23.82 -10.10
CA THR A 153 8.31 23.88 -9.10
C THR A 153 7.77 24.15 -7.70
N LYS A 154 6.65 24.87 -7.57
CA LYS A 154 6.03 25.15 -6.27
C LYS A 154 5.38 23.90 -5.67
N GLN A 155 4.70 23.07 -6.48
CA GLN A 155 4.11 21.80 -6.03
C GLN A 155 5.15 20.73 -5.70
N LYS A 156 6.36 20.82 -6.27
CA LYS A 156 7.47 19.91 -5.97
C LYS A 156 8.16 20.20 -4.64
N LEU A 157 7.94 21.37 -4.03
CA LEU A 157 8.46 21.69 -2.71
C LEU A 157 7.72 20.85 -1.67
N CYS A 158 8.43 19.94 -1.01
CA CYS A 158 7.89 19.13 0.07
C CYS A 158 8.83 19.13 1.27
N THR A 159 8.24 18.97 2.45
CA THR A 159 8.96 18.73 3.69
C THR A 159 8.94 17.24 3.99
N ILE A 160 10.10 16.66 4.25
CA ILE A 160 10.19 15.27 4.71
C ILE A 160 10.15 15.31 6.23
N VAL A 161 9.09 14.72 6.80
CA VAL A 161 8.90 14.59 8.25
C VAL A 161 9.06 13.13 8.61
N PHE A 162 9.90 12.85 9.61
CA PHE A 162 10.07 11.52 10.19
C PHE A 162 9.51 11.54 11.60
N ASP A 163 8.78 10.49 11.94
CA ASP A 163 8.27 10.23 13.28
C ASP A 163 8.50 8.76 13.61
N GLU A 164 8.63 8.44 14.90
CA GLU A 164 8.84 7.07 15.37
C GLU A 164 7.58 6.51 16.01
N VAL A 165 7.32 5.24 15.72
CA VAL A 165 6.26 4.47 16.37
C VAL A 165 6.92 3.43 17.25
N SER A 166 6.65 3.48 18.55
CA SER A 166 7.10 2.44 19.48
C SER A 166 6.39 1.12 19.17
N LEU A 167 7.16 0.07 18.88
CA LEU A 167 6.65 -1.28 18.64
C LEU A 167 6.89 -2.15 19.87
N THR A 168 5.96 -3.05 20.15
CA THR A 168 6.16 -4.07 21.18
C THR A 168 7.29 -5.01 20.75
N PRO A 169 8.33 -5.21 21.58
CA PRO A 169 9.43 -6.09 21.22
C PRO A 169 8.92 -7.52 21.08
N HIS A 170 9.07 -8.09 19.89
CA HIS A 170 8.67 -9.46 19.60
C HIS A 170 9.53 -10.03 18.45
N LEU A 171 9.97 -11.27 18.61
CA LEU A 171 10.71 -11.99 17.58
C LEU A 171 9.74 -12.89 16.82
N THR A 172 9.72 -12.75 15.49
CA THR A 172 8.91 -13.64 14.62
C THR A 172 9.81 -14.30 13.60
N PHE A 173 9.71 -15.62 13.47
CA PHE A 173 10.41 -16.33 12.41
C PHE A 173 9.59 -16.31 11.13
N ASN A 174 10.19 -15.81 10.05
CA ASN A 174 9.62 -15.85 8.71
C ASN A 174 10.23 -17.04 7.96
N GLU A 175 9.48 -18.14 7.89
CA GLU A 175 9.88 -19.39 7.24
C GLU A 175 10.22 -19.22 5.75
N LYS A 176 9.59 -18.27 5.06
CA LYS A 176 9.75 -18.09 3.62
C LYS A 176 11.15 -17.57 3.26
N ASP A 177 11.64 -16.63 4.07
CA ASP A 177 12.91 -15.95 3.82
C ASP A 177 14.02 -16.46 4.77
N ASP A 178 13.70 -17.41 5.67
CA ASP A 178 14.59 -17.95 6.72
C ASP A 178 15.20 -16.85 7.61
N ILE A 179 14.36 -15.88 8.00
CA ILE A 179 14.77 -14.69 8.75
C ILE A 179 13.96 -14.55 10.04
N ILE A 180 14.66 -14.24 11.14
CA ILE A 180 14.02 -13.83 12.40
C ILE A 180 13.77 -12.31 12.39
N ASN A 181 12.54 -11.87 12.21
CA ASN A 181 12.16 -10.46 12.34
C ASN A 181 12.14 -10.03 13.81
N GLY A 182 12.35 -8.73 14.05
CA GLY A 182 12.30 -8.12 15.40
C GLY A 182 13.63 -7.55 15.89
N PHE A 183 14.72 -7.78 15.13
CA PHE A 183 15.99 -7.07 15.34
C PHE A 183 16.06 -5.81 14.48
N VAL A 184 16.91 -4.88 14.89
CA VAL A 184 17.13 -3.64 14.16
C VAL A 184 17.99 -3.92 12.94
N ASP A 185 17.47 -3.53 11.78
CA ASP A 185 18.17 -3.58 10.49
C ASP A 185 18.44 -2.15 10.03
N ILE A 186 19.71 -1.74 10.05
CA ILE A 186 20.14 -0.44 9.55
C ILE A 186 21.06 -0.69 8.36
N ALA A 187 20.58 -0.33 7.17
CA ALA A 187 21.37 -0.36 5.93
C ALA A 187 22.02 -1.73 5.62
N GLY A 188 21.36 -2.84 5.98
CA GLY A 188 21.84 -4.20 5.73
C GLY A 188 22.74 -4.76 6.83
N GLU A 189 23.04 -3.99 7.88
CA GLU A 189 23.68 -4.48 9.09
C GLU A 189 22.64 -4.76 10.17
N ARG A 190 22.46 -6.04 10.49
CA ARG A 190 21.55 -6.47 11.55
C ARG A 190 22.25 -6.40 12.90
N LYS A 191 21.80 -5.49 13.76
CA LYS A 191 22.36 -5.30 15.10
C LYS A 191 21.46 -5.95 16.14
N LEU A 192 22.06 -6.72 17.04
CA LEU A 192 21.42 -7.32 18.22
C LEU A 192 21.18 -6.26 19.32
N LYS A 193 20.59 -5.12 18.95
CA LYS A 193 20.42 -3.97 19.86
C LYS A 193 19.15 -3.21 19.52
N TYR A 194 18.39 -2.82 20.54
CA TYR A 194 17.24 -1.95 20.40
C TYR A 194 17.67 -0.52 19.98
N CYS A 195 16.93 0.09 19.05
CA CYS A 195 17.29 1.36 18.42
C CYS A 195 16.79 2.55 19.26
N GLU A 196 17.53 2.92 20.30
CA GLU A 196 17.23 4.12 21.12
C GLU A 196 18.25 5.25 20.89
N LYS A 197 19.39 4.93 20.26
CA LYS A 197 20.59 5.79 20.31
C LYS A 197 20.71 6.81 19.18
N PHE A 198 19.98 6.65 18.08
CA PHE A 198 20.06 7.55 16.94
C PHE A 198 19.26 8.85 17.16
N LEU A 199 18.07 8.77 17.75
CA LEU A 199 17.28 9.96 18.09
C LEU A 199 17.95 10.84 19.14
N ILE A 200 18.57 10.23 20.16
CA ILE A 200 19.33 10.98 21.17
C ILE A 200 20.45 11.78 20.48
N LEU A 201 21.19 11.15 19.57
CA LEU A 201 22.24 11.81 18.78
C LEU A 201 21.70 12.95 17.89
N TYR A 202 20.54 12.75 17.25
CA TYR A 202 19.90 13.78 16.41
C TYR A 202 19.36 14.96 17.23
N ARG A 203 18.72 14.68 18.38
CA ARG A 203 18.23 15.68 19.34
C ARG A 203 19.39 16.53 19.85
N ASP A 204 20.45 15.89 20.33
CA ASP A 204 21.62 16.57 20.89
C ASP A 204 22.33 17.43 19.82
N GLY A 205 22.48 16.91 18.60
CA GLY A 205 23.06 17.65 17.49
C GLY A 205 22.21 18.86 17.08
N THR A 206 20.89 18.72 17.06
CA THR A 206 19.97 19.82 16.71
C THR A 206 19.97 20.89 17.79
N HIS A 207 19.88 20.52 19.07
CA HIS A 207 19.91 21.45 20.20
C HIS A 207 21.24 22.23 20.24
N PHE A 208 22.36 21.56 19.99
CA PHE A 208 23.67 22.20 19.91
C PHE A 208 23.75 23.26 18.81
N ILE A 209 23.23 22.94 17.60
CA ILE A 209 23.25 23.88 16.47
C ILE A 209 22.42 25.12 16.78
N HIS A 210 21.21 24.96 17.33
CA HIS A 210 20.36 26.10 17.66
C HIS A 210 20.99 27.00 18.73
N ASN A 211 21.52 26.41 19.81
CA ASN A 211 22.20 27.18 20.86
C ASN A 211 23.45 27.89 20.34
N TYR A 212 24.23 27.22 19.47
CA TYR A 212 25.43 27.80 18.90
C TYR A 212 25.12 28.95 17.94
N LEU A 213 24.14 28.77 17.06
CA LEU A 213 23.71 29.80 16.12
C LEU A 213 23.16 31.01 16.87
N ASN A 214 22.37 30.82 17.93
CA ASN A 214 21.86 31.93 18.74
C ASN A 214 22.96 32.72 19.48
N TYR A 215 24.07 32.08 19.86
CA TYR A 215 25.18 32.72 20.58
C TYR A 215 26.27 33.31 19.68
N SER A 216 26.49 32.74 18.48
CA SER A 216 27.70 32.98 17.66
C SER A 216 27.41 33.57 16.27
N CYS A 217 26.42 34.45 16.14
CA CYS A 217 25.94 35.01 14.87
C CYS A 217 26.96 35.85 14.06
N ILE A 218 28.08 36.28 14.65
CA ILE A 218 28.88 37.41 14.13
C ILE A 218 30.21 36.97 13.50
N GLY A 219 30.62 35.70 13.62
CA GLY A 219 31.90 35.23 13.12
C GLY A 219 31.90 34.85 11.63
N SER A 220 32.88 35.31 10.85
CA SER A 220 33.17 34.71 9.53
C SER A 220 33.49 33.21 9.70
N ASN A 221 33.01 32.36 8.79
CA ASN A 221 33.19 30.89 8.79
C ASN A 221 32.36 30.08 9.83
N ILE A 222 31.09 30.44 10.03
CA ILE A 222 30.12 29.74 10.90
C ILE A 222 30.07 28.23 10.62
N LYS A 223 30.02 27.84 9.33
CA LYS A 223 29.90 26.43 8.90
C LYS A 223 31.08 25.56 9.33
N SER A 224 32.32 26.03 9.18
CA SER A 224 33.51 25.26 9.56
C SER A 224 33.71 25.22 11.08
N ASN A 225 33.32 26.28 11.79
CA ASN A 225 33.36 26.31 13.25
C ASN A 225 32.29 25.42 13.89
N LEU A 226 31.06 25.43 13.36
CA LEU A 226 30.00 24.47 13.72
C LEU A 226 30.44 23.04 13.49
N LYS A 227 30.99 22.75 12.30
CA LYS A 227 31.48 21.41 11.98
C LYS A 227 32.53 20.95 12.99
N ARG A 228 33.53 21.79 13.30
CA ARG A 228 34.59 21.44 14.27
C ARG A 228 34.03 21.15 15.67
N LYS A 229 33.09 21.98 16.15
CA LYS A 229 32.50 21.85 17.48
C LYS A 229 31.52 20.67 17.60
N ILE A 230 30.70 20.42 16.58
CA ILE A 230 29.83 19.22 16.53
C ILE A 230 30.68 17.95 16.55
N LEU A 231 31.80 17.94 15.83
CA LEU A 231 32.73 16.81 15.78
C LEU A 231 33.42 16.55 17.13
N SER A 232 33.65 17.57 17.97
CA SER A 232 34.25 17.42 19.30
C SER A 232 33.24 17.07 20.39
N THR A 233 31.97 17.47 20.25
CA THR A 233 30.95 17.35 21.31
C THR A 233 30.06 16.12 21.16
N LEU A 234 29.76 15.67 19.94
CA LEU A 234 28.91 14.49 19.74
C LEU A 234 29.74 13.21 19.71
N SER A 235 29.41 12.26 20.59
CA SER A 235 29.98 10.92 20.57
C SER A 235 29.18 10.02 19.61
N PHE A 236 29.84 9.51 18.56
CA PHE A 236 29.23 8.64 17.54
C PHE A 236 29.43 7.15 17.85
N SER A 237 29.64 6.81 19.12
CA SER A 237 29.89 5.44 19.59
C SER A 237 28.72 4.48 19.34
N CYS A 238 27.57 4.99 18.90
CA CYS A 238 26.41 4.20 18.51
C CYS A 238 26.61 3.36 17.23
N LEU A 239 27.60 3.69 16.40
CA LEU A 239 27.81 3.03 15.10
C LEU A 239 28.64 1.74 15.16
N GLY A 240 29.37 1.48 16.25
CA GLY A 240 30.05 0.20 16.49
C GLY A 240 31.19 -0.15 15.52
N CYS A 241 31.58 0.75 14.61
CA CYS A 241 32.70 0.60 13.69
C CYS A 241 33.38 1.96 13.48
N ASP A 242 34.70 2.05 13.72
CA ASP A 242 35.45 3.31 13.66
C ASP A 242 35.51 3.93 12.27
N LYS A 243 35.54 3.10 11.21
CA LYS A 243 35.56 3.56 9.81
C LYS A 243 34.21 4.15 9.38
N HIS A 244 33.11 3.47 9.70
CA HIS A 244 31.76 3.97 9.42
C HIS A 244 31.39 5.16 10.32
N ALA A 245 31.90 5.19 11.55
CA ALA A 245 31.74 6.35 12.44
C ALA A 245 32.26 7.62 11.77
N LEU A 246 33.44 7.61 11.12
CA LEU A 246 34.00 8.81 10.49
C LEU A 246 33.21 9.29 9.26
N ILE A 247 32.74 8.37 8.41
CA ILE A 247 31.98 8.68 7.20
C ILE A 247 30.59 9.21 7.58
N VAL A 248 29.88 8.49 8.45
CA VAL A 248 28.55 8.88 8.92
C VAL A 248 28.63 10.17 9.73
N LYS A 249 29.65 10.35 10.56
CA LYS A 249 29.87 11.59 11.32
C LYS A 249 30.04 12.81 10.40
N ASN A 250 30.84 12.70 9.34
CA ASN A 250 31.01 13.77 8.36
C ASN A 250 29.73 14.03 7.54
N PHE A 251 29.06 12.98 7.09
CA PHE A 251 27.83 13.10 6.30
C PHE A 251 26.69 13.71 7.12
N PHE A 252 26.45 13.17 8.32
CA PHE A 252 25.42 13.62 9.25
C PHE A 252 25.64 15.06 9.70
N THR A 253 26.88 15.43 10.03
CA THR A 253 27.21 16.81 10.41
C THR A 253 26.99 17.78 9.23
N ASN A 254 27.34 17.38 8.01
CA ASN A 254 27.09 18.21 6.82
C ASN A 254 25.59 18.38 6.53
N ILE A 255 24.77 17.33 6.73
CA ILE A 255 23.32 17.41 6.56
C ILE A 255 22.69 18.26 7.64
N LEU A 256 23.03 18.05 8.91
CA LEU A 256 22.50 18.83 10.02
C LEU A 256 22.81 20.33 9.87
N ILE A 257 24.04 20.69 9.51
CA ILE A 257 24.41 22.10 9.29
C ILE A 257 23.68 22.67 8.08
N ARG A 258 23.55 21.92 6.99
CA ARG A 258 22.81 22.38 5.79
C ARG A 258 21.33 22.59 6.10
N LEU A 259 20.69 21.65 6.78
CA LEU A 259 19.26 21.69 7.07
C LEU A 259 18.94 22.79 8.09
N HIS A 260 19.56 22.72 9.28
CA HIS A 260 19.25 23.63 10.38
C HIS A 260 19.86 25.02 10.17
N GLY A 261 21.05 25.11 9.57
CA GLY A 261 21.64 26.41 9.23
C GLY A 261 20.84 27.15 8.16
N HIS A 262 20.39 26.45 7.10
CA HIS A 262 19.55 27.07 6.07
C HIS A 262 18.17 27.44 6.62
N ASN A 263 17.55 26.57 7.43
CA ASN A 263 16.27 26.86 8.06
C ASN A 263 16.35 28.07 9.01
N TRP A 264 17.38 28.13 9.85
CA TRP A 264 17.62 29.26 10.75
C TRP A 264 17.85 30.56 9.98
N CYS A 265 18.65 30.56 8.90
CA CYS A 265 18.83 31.75 8.06
C CYS A 265 17.51 32.19 7.41
N ASN A 266 16.69 31.24 6.92
CA ASN A 266 15.39 31.55 6.33
C ASN A 266 14.40 32.11 7.35
N ILE A 267 14.37 31.58 8.57
CA ILE A 267 13.54 32.09 9.67
C ILE A 267 13.97 33.51 10.03
N ASN A 268 15.27 33.77 10.24
CA ASN A 268 15.74 35.13 10.51
C ASN A 268 15.46 36.08 9.36
N ASN A 269 15.63 35.65 8.11
CA ASN A 269 15.28 36.48 6.95
C ASN A 269 13.78 36.80 6.88
N LYS A 270 12.91 35.90 7.35
CA LYS A 270 11.46 36.17 7.48
C LYS A 270 11.16 37.15 8.62
N ILE A 271 11.80 36.97 9.79
CA ILE A 271 11.71 37.91 10.93
C ILE A 271 12.12 39.32 10.47
N LEU A 272 13.30 39.45 9.85
CA LEU A 272 13.86 40.73 9.43
C LEU A 272 13.07 41.42 8.31
N LYS A 273 12.33 40.65 7.50
CA LYS A 273 11.46 41.19 6.45
C LYS A 273 10.03 41.49 6.94
N GLY A 274 9.73 41.22 8.21
CA GLY A 274 8.39 41.43 8.78
C GLY A 274 7.34 40.43 8.29
N ASP A 275 7.75 39.30 7.72
CA ASP A 275 6.90 38.33 7.02
C ASP A 275 6.36 37.23 7.95
N ILE A 276 6.32 37.51 9.26
CA ILE A 276 5.83 36.58 10.28
C ILE A 276 4.58 37.18 10.90
N ASP A 277 3.42 36.75 10.40
CA ASP A 277 2.18 36.86 11.16
C ASP A 277 2.31 35.94 12.38
N GLU A 278 2.64 36.52 13.53
CA GLU A 278 2.42 35.86 14.81
C GLU A 278 0.92 35.59 14.95
N LYS A 279 0.48 34.38 14.57
CA LYS A 279 -0.72 33.83 15.17
C LYS A 279 -0.38 33.50 16.62
N CYS A 280 -0.46 34.52 17.48
CA CYS A 280 -0.56 34.34 18.93
C CYS A 280 -1.79 33.45 19.21
N PRO A 281 -1.60 32.24 19.76
CA PRO A 281 -2.73 31.47 20.25
C PRO A 281 -3.19 32.12 21.57
N TYR A 282 -4.36 32.75 21.55
CA TYR A 282 -5.19 32.92 22.75
C TYR A 282 -5.95 31.62 23.02
#